data_AF-A0A0D1W4M5-F1
#
_entry.id   AF-A0A0D1W4M5-F1
#
_cell.length_a   1.000
_cell.length_b   1.000
_cell.length_c   1.000
_cell.angle_alpha   90.00
_cell.angle_beta   90.00
_cell.angle_gamma   90.00
#
_symmetry.space_group_name_H-M   'P 1'
#
loop_
_entity.id
_entity.type
_entity.pdbx_description
1 polymer ?
#
loop_
_entity_poly.entity_id
_entity_poly.type
_entity_poly.pdbx_seq_one_letter_code
_entity_poly.pdbx_strand_id
1 'polypeptide(L)'
;MPLETTGTPSSAPFALTAIDRDVLAMSDDDFHPQTWEELKQIIAENNLSVLKRWPSDLKRYIKWSAETKKAYGSVPNFVRKERLKWVTLPSSTPESGPKFAIKNPVPFADEADYKILVNDWPYGLASGIRHIIVWLKMRLESEPTRGDMTPESRQLVEDFHTNQVCEPCQGFTW
;
A
#
# COMPACT_ATOMS: atom_id res chain seq x y z
N MET A 1 -12.01 43.06 -9.75
CA MET A 1 -11.47 41.98 -10.61
C MET A 1 -10.57 41.12 -9.73
N PRO A 2 -10.89 39.85 -9.44
CA PRO A 2 -9.95 38.96 -8.77
C PRO A 2 -9.00 38.34 -9.81
N LEU A 3 -7.72 38.29 -9.45
CA LEU A 3 -6.64 37.67 -10.20
C LEU A 3 -6.88 36.16 -10.34
N GLU A 4 -6.94 35.68 -11.58
CA GLU A 4 -6.85 34.24 -11.87
C GLU A 4 -5.42 33.77 -11.64
N THR A 5 -5.21 32.98 -10.59
CA THR A 5 -4.00 32.21 -10.40
C THR A 5 -4.02 31.06 -11.39
N THR A 6 -3.29 31.21 -12.51
CA THR A 6 -3.03 30.12 -13.45
C THR A 6 -2.14 29.08 -12.78
N GLY A 7 -2.76 28.12 -12.09
CA GLY A 7 -2.07 26.91 -11.64
C GLY A 7 -1.74 26.04 -12.84
N THR A 8 -0.46 25.94 -13.18
CA THR A 8 0.05 24.90 -14.09
C THR A 8 -0.50 23.55 -13.65
N PRO A 9 -1.14 22.76 -14.52
CA PRO A 9 -1.60 21.43 -14.14
C PRO A 9 -0.39 20.61 -13.70
N SER A 10 -0.41 20.13 -12.46
CA SER A 10 0.58 19.19 -11.95
C SER A 10 0.64 18.01 -12.92
N SER A 11 1.77 17.84 -13.61
CA SER A 11 1.99 16.76 -14.57
C SER A 11 2.08 15.38 -13.92
N ALA A 12 2.18 15.34 -12.58
CA ALA A 12 2.22 14.11 -11.82
C ALA A 12 0.82 13.46 -11.72
N PRO A 13 0.71 12.13 -11.82
CA PRO A 13 -0.57 11.43 -11.76
C PRO A 13 -1.28 11.53 -10.40
N PHE A 14 -0.60 12.03 -9.37
CA PHE A 14 -1.13 12.29 -8.04
C PHE A 14 -0.37 13.47 -7.40
N ALA A 15 -0.91 14.03 -6.33
CA ALA A 15 -0.25 15.11 -5.59
C ALA A 15 1.01 14.57 -4.91
N LEU A 16 2.16 15.17 -5.21
CA LEU A 16 3.42 14.85 -4.54
C LEU A 16 3.47 15.52 -3.17
N THR A 17 3.89 14.77 -2.15
CA THR A 17 4.18 15.31 -0.81
C THR A 17 5.50 16.08 -0.80
N ALA A 18 5.82 16.75 0.31
CA ALA A 18 7.14 17.36 0.50
C ALA A 18 8.25 16.29 0.46
N ILE A 19 8.01 15.17 1.13
CA ILE A 19 8.92 14.02 1.14
C ILE A 19 9.17 13.48 -0.27
N ASP A 20 8.12 13.35 -1.09
CA ASP A 20 8.29 12.88 -2.47
C ASP A 20 9.20 13.82 -3.27
N ARG A 21 9.04 15.14 -3.10
CA ARG A 21 9.89 16.13 -3.78
C ARG A 21 11.35 16.03 -3.34
N ASP A 22 11.59 15.87 -2.05
CA ASP A 22 12.94 15.72 -1.50
C ASP A 22 13.61 14.43 -2.05
N VAL A 23 12.88 13.32 -2.08
CA VAL A 23 13.37 12.05 -2.65
C VAL A 23 13.66 12.20 -4.15
N LEU A 24 12.80 12.89 -4.91
CA LEU A 24 13.01 13.10 -6.34
C LEU A 24 14.23 13.97 -6.67
N ALA A 25 14.62 14.86 -5.76
CA ALA A 25 15.81 15.70 -5.87
C ALA A 25 17.12 14.97 -5.53
N MET A 26 17.04 13.77 -4.94
CA MET A 26 18.17 12.95 -4.51
C MET A 26 18.65 12.01 -5.63
N SER A 27 19.94 11.62 -5.56
CA SER A 27 20.48 10.50 -6.34
C SER A 27 20.25 9.16 -5.62
N ASP A 28 20.28 8.03 -6.32
CA ASP A 28 20.18 6.73 -5.65
C ASP A 28 21.40 6.48 -4.72
N ASP A 29 22.57 7.02 -5.05
CA ASP A 29 23.80 6.86 -4.26
C ASP A 29 23.70 7.56 -2.89
N ASP A 30 22.91 8.64 -2.79
CA ASP A 30 22.68 9.38 -1.55
C ASP A 30 21.52 8.80 -0.71
N PHE A 31 20.81 7.78 -1.21
CA PHE A 31 19.64 7.23 -0.56
C PHE A 31 20.01 6.19 0.50
N HIS A 32 19.50 6.37 1.72
CA HIS A 32 19.61 5.40 2.81
C HIS A 32 18.45 4.39 2.79
N PRO A 33 18.69 3.10 2.48
CA PRO A 33 17.66 2.08 2.54
C PRO A 33 17.32 1.71 3.98
N GLN A 34 16.02 1.55 4.27
CA GLN A 34 15.53 1.18 5.59
C GLN A 34 16.00 -0.23 5.97
N THR A 35 16.73 -0.33 7.07
CA THR A 35 17.18 -1.59 7.66
C THR A 35 16.05 -2.26 8.44
N TRP A 36 16.24 -3.53 8.79
CA TRP A 36 15.25 -4.28 9.57
C TRP A 36 14.96 -3.66 10.94
N GLU A 37 16.00 -3.17 11.62
CA GLU A 37 15.86 -2.54 12.93
C GLU A 37 15.11 -1.21 12.84
N GLU A 38 15.40 -0.38 11.83
CA GLU A 38 14.68 0.88 11.60
C GLU A 38 13.21 0.61 11.26
N LEU A 39 12.91 -0.41 10.45
CA LEU A 39 11.52 -0.79 10.14
C LEU A 39 10.74 -1.17 11.41
N LYS A 40 11.34 -1.98 12.30
CA LYS A 40 10.70 -2.33 13.59
C LYS A 40 10.40 -1.09 14.41
N GLN A 41 11.32 -0.14 14.46
CA GLN A 41 11.13 1.12 15.18
C GLN A 41 10.00 1.96 14.54
N ILE A 42 10.01 2.13 13.22
CA ILE A 42 8.99 2.89 12.48
C ILE A 42 7.59 2.31 12.73
N ILE A 43 7.46 0.98 12.73
CA ILE A 43 6.21 0.27 13.00
C ILE A 43 5.78 0.48 14.45
N ALA A 44 6.70 0.31 15.42
CA ALA A 44 6.41 0.51 16.83
C ALA A 44 5.95 1.94 17.16
N GLU A 45 6.48 2.94 16.44
CA GLU A 45 6.09 4.35 16.57
C GLU A 45 4.84 4.72 15.75
N ASN A 46 4.32 3.79 14.94
CA ASN A 46 3.28 4.03 13.94
C ASN A 46 3.59 5.25 13.04
N ASN A 47 4.87 5.41 12.66
CA ASN A 47 5.36 6.53 11.86
C ASN A 47 5.58 6.12 10.39
N LEU A 48 4.57 5.46 9.81
CA LEU A 48 4.67 4.90 8.45
C LEU A 48 4.94 5.97 7.36
N SER A 49 4.73 7.25 7.69
CA SER A 49 4.96 8.39 6.80
C SER A 49 6.41 8.53 6.31
N VAL A 50 7.38 7.95 7.02
CA VAL A 50 8.80 8.03 6.65
C VAL A 50 9.24 6.94 5.67
N LEU A 51 8.37 5.95 5.39
CA LEU A 51 8.65 4.89 4.43
C LEU A 51 8.65 5.45 3.01
N LYS A 52 9.83 5.46 2.39
CA LYS A 52 10.08 6.07 1.08
C LYS A 52 10.48 4.99 0.07
N ARG A 53 10.42 5.33 -1.20
CA ARG A 53 11.00 4.53 -2.30
C ARG A 53 12.37 5.07 -2.65
N TRP A 54 13.21 4.23 -3.26
CA TRP A 54 14.42 4.71 -3.93
C TRP A 54 14.07 5.85 -4.91
N PRO A 55 14.93 6.87 -5.09
CA PRO A 55 14.66 7.97 -6.03
C PRO A 55 14.33 7.49 -7.44
N SER A 56 15.07 6.51 -7.97
CA SER A 56 14.78 5.91 -9.28
C SER A 56 13.48 5.10 -9.32
N ASP A 57 13.13 4.40 -8.23
CA ASP A 57 11.85 3.69 -8.12
C ASP A 57 10.68 4.64 -8.05
N LEU A 58 10.79 5.77 -7.32
CA LEU A 58 9.75 6.78 -7.26
C LEU A 58 9.49 7.41 -8.63
N LYS A 59 10.55 7.73 -9.39
CA LYS A 59 10.44 8.23 -10.77
C LYS A 59 9.70 7.23 -11.67
N ARG A 60 10.09 5.95 -11.60
CA ARG A 60 9.45 4.87 -12.36
C ARG A 60 7.98 4.65 -11.93
N TYR A 61 7.70 4.71 -10.63
CA TYR A 61 6.35 4.59 -10.08
C TYR A 61 5.43 5.72 -10.54
N ILE A 62 5.93 6.96 -10.58
CA ILE A 62 5.19 8.12 -11.10
C ILE A 62 4.84 7.89 -12.58
N LYS A 63 5.82 7.50 -13.41
CA LYS A 63 5.57 7.22 -14.82
C LYS A 63 4.53 6.11 -15.00
N TRP A 64 4.74 4.97 -14.34
CA TRP A 64 3.83 3.83 -14.39
C TRP A 64 2.42 4.19 -13.90
N SER A 65 2.31 5.00 -12.85
CA SER A 65 1.03 5.44 -12.32
C SER A 65 0.25 6.28 -13.33
N ALA A 66 0.92 7.14 -14.09
CA ALA A 66 0.28 7.94 -15.14
C ALA A 66 -0.24 7.05 -16.28
N GLU A 67 0.58 6.12 -16.74
CA GLU A 67 0.22 5.15 -17.79
C GLU A 67 -0.93 4.24 -17.34
N THR A 68 -0.87 3.76 -16.10
CA THR A 68 -1.90 2.91 -15.49
C THR A 68 -3.22 3.64 -15.33
N LYS A 69 -3.21 4.90 -14.87
CA LYS A 69 -4.43 5.71 -14.77
C LYS A 69 -5.04 5.95 -16.15
N LYS A 70 -4.23 6.19 -17.18
CA LYS A 70 -4.71 6.33 -18.56
C LYS A 70 -5.39 5.04 -19.08
N ALA A 71 -4.84 3.87 -18.78
CA ALA A 71 -5.35 2.60 -19.29
C ALA A 71 -6.53 2.02 -18.46
N TYR A 72 -6.54 2.24 -17.14
CA TYR A 72 -7.46 1.58 -16.21
C TYR A 72 -8.39 2.54 -15.47
N GLY A 73 -8.23 3.85 -15.66
CA GLY A 73 -8.91 4.92 -14.93
C GLY A 73 -8.34 5.17 -13.53
N SER A 74 -7.84 4.13 -12.85
CA SER A 74 -7.21 4.25 -11.53
C SER A 74 -6.25 3.08 -11.25
N VAL A 75 -5.30 3.29 -10.35
CA VAL A 75 -4.42 2.21 -9.86
C VAL A 75 -5.22 1.11 -9.13
N PRO A 76 -6.20 1.42 -8.25
CA PRO A 76 -7.07 0.38 -7.67
C PRO A 76 -7.80 -0.47 -8.71
N ASN A 77 -8.25 0.12 -9.83
CA ASN A 77 -8.88 -0.63 -10.92
C ASN A 77 -7.90 -1.60 -11.59
N PHE A 78 -6.65 -1.16 -11.84
CA PHE A 78 -5.59 -2.04 -12.34
C PHE A 78 -5.34 -3.19 -11.37
N VAL A 79 -5.12 -2.90 -10.08
CA VAL A 79 -4.85 -3.93 -9.07
C VAL A 79 -6.00 -4.94 -9.03
N ARG A 80 -7.24 -4.48 -8.99
CA ARG A 80 -8.41 -5.38 -9.00
C ARG A 80 -8.45 -6.25 -10.26
N LYS A 81 -8.29 -5.65 -11.45
CA LYS A 81 -8.45 -6.35 -12.74
C LYS A 81 -7.29 -7.29 -13.05
N GLU A 82 -6.06 -6.84 -12.86
CA GLU A 82 -4.86 -7.56 -13.31
C GLU A 82 -4.21 -8.40 -12.22
N ARG A 83 -4.17 -7.89 -10.98
CA ARG A 83 -3.48 -8.56 -9.87
C ARG A 83 -4.41 -9.47 -9.08
N LEU A 84 -5.53 -8.93 -8.60
CA LEU A 84 -6.46 -9.67 -7.74
C LEU A 84 -7.43 -10.54 -8.55
N LYS A 85 -7.85 -10.08 -9.74
CA LYS A 85 -8.86 -10.74 -10.59
C LYS A 85 -10.16 -11.03 -9.84
N TRP A 86 -10.52 -10.20 -8.87
CA TRP A 86 -11.75 -10.34 -8.10
C TRP A 86 -12.93 -9.66 -8.82
N VAL A 87 -14.06 -10.36 -8.82
CA VAL A 87 -15.32 -9.88 -9.41
C VAL A 87 -16.07 -9.06 -8.38
N THR A 88 -16.36 -7.80 -8.71
CA THR A 88 -17.15 -6.89 -7.88
C THR A 88 -18.61 -7.31 -7.85
N LEU A 89 -19.23 -7.23 -6.68
CA LEU A 89 -20.66 -7.43 -6.51
C LEU A 89 -21.45 -6.21 -7.04
N PRO A 90 -22.70 -6.39 -7.50
CA PRO A 90 -23.58 -5.28 -7.91
C PRO A 90 -23.83 -4.25 -6.80
N SER A 91 -23.65 -4.63 -5.54
CA SER A 91 -23.77 -3.76 -4.37
C SER A 91 -22.55 -2.87 -4.12
N SER A 92 -21.55 -2.90 -5.00
CA SER A 92 -20.39 -2.00 -4.95
C SER A 92 -20.80 -0.60 -5.37
N THR A 93 -20.49 0.41 -4.57
CA THR A 93 -20.75 1.83 -4.91
C THR A 93 -19.46 2.65 -4.79
N PRO A 94 -19.37 3.82 -5.42
CA PRO A 94 -18.21 4.71 -5.23
C PRO A 94 -17.95 5.06 -3.75
N GLU A 95 -19.01 5.20 -2.95
CA GLU A 95 -18.94 5.57 -1.53
C GLU A 95 -18.48 4.41 -0.65
N SER A 96 -19.00 3.20 -0.90
CA SER A 96 -18.66 2.01 -0.12
C SER A 96 -17.42 1.26 -0.65
N GLY A 97 -16.95 1.62 -1.83
CA GLY A 97 -15.88 0.93 -2.54
C GLY A 97 -16.32 -0.42 -3.13
N PRO A 98 -15.37 -1.18 -3.70
CA PRO A 98 -15.67 -2.50 -4.27
C PRO A 98 -16.01 -3.50 -3.15
N LYS A 99 -17.08 -4.26 -3.35
CA LYS A 99 -17.46 -5.41 -2.53
C LYS A 99 -17.26 -6.69 -3.32
N PHE A 100 -16.89 -7.77 -2.64
CA PHE A 100 -16.60 -9.06 -3.25
C PHE A 100 -17.36 -10.18 -2.55
N ALA A 101 -17.64 -11.26 -3.27
CA ALA A 101 -18.19 -12.47 -2.65
C ALA A 101 -17.14 -13.10 -1.71
N ILE A 102 -17.49 -13.22 -0.44
CA ILE A 102 -16.69 -13.88 0.59
C ILE A 102 -17.20 -15.30 0.84
N LYS A 103 -16.29 -16.20 1.18
CA LYS A 103 -16.55 -17.58 1.62
C LYS A 103 -16.72 -17.68 3.12
N ASN A 104 -15.97 -16.89 3.87
CA ASN A 104 -16.03 -16.86 5.34
C ASN A 104 -16.16 -15.41 5.83
N PRO A 105 -17.06 -15.11 6.79
CA PRO A 105 -17.17 -13.78 7.39
C PRO A 105 -16.01 -13.41 8.33
N VAL A 106 -15.21 -14.38 8.77
CA VAL A 106 -14.04 -14.12 9.63
C VAL A 106 -12.83 -13.77 8.74
N PRO A 107 -12.16 -12.62 8.94
CA PRO A 107 -10.94 -12.28 8.22
C PRO A 107 -9.90 -13.39 8.28
N PHE A 108 -9.23 -13.65 7.16
CA PHE A 108 -8.19 -14.66 7.00
C PHE A 108 -8.60 -16.13 7.15
N ALA A 109 -9.86 -16.43 7.48
CA ALA A 109 -10.28 -17.80 7.75
C ALA A 109 -10.48 -18.68 6.50
N ASP A 110 -10.46 -18.11 5.30
CA ASP A 110 -10.54 -18.85 4.03
C ASP A 110 -9.56 -18.24 3.00
N GLU A 111 -8.69 -19.09 2.42
CA GLU A 111 -7.67 -18.68 1.45
C GLU A 111 -8.25 -18.07 0.18
N ALA A 112 -9.51 -18.37 -0.15
CA ALA A 112 -10.18 -17.78 -1.31
C ALA A 112 -10.52 -16.29 -1.10
N ASP A 113 -10.47 -15.79 0.15
CA ASP A 113 -10.88 -14.44 0.52
C ASP A 113 -9.73 -13.45 0.73
N TYR A 114 -8.49 -13.90 0.58
CA TYR A 114 -7.31 -13.04 0.59
C TYR A 114 -6.31 -13.40 -0.52
N LYS A 115 -5.34 -12.51 -0.76
CA LYS A 115 -4.20 -12.75 -1.64
C LYS A 115 -2.94 -12.10 -1.07
N ILE A 116 -1.86 -12.88 -0.99
CA ILE A 116 -0.53 -12.39 -0.65
C ILE A 116 0.22 -12.15 -1.96
N LEU A 117 0.71 -10.92 -2.16
CA LEU A 117 1.42 -10.52 -3.37
C LEU A 117 2.71 -9.80 -3.00
N VAL A 118 3.78 -9.99 -3.77
CA VAL A 118 4.92 -9.07 -3.71
C VAL A 118 4.46 -7.70 -4.22
N ASN A 119 4.85 -6.63 -3.52
CA ASN A 119 4.57 -5.27 -3.94
C ASN A 119 5.37 -4.96 -5.21
N ASP A 120 4.68 -4.58 -6.29
CA ASP A 120 5.32 -4.20 -7.56
C ASP A 120 6.17 -2.92 -7.44
N TRP A 121 5.88 -2.09 -6.43
CA TRP A 121 6.54 -0.83 -6.15
C TRP A 121 6.96 -0.76 -4.68
N PRO A 122 7.93 -1.60 -4.27
CA PRO A 122 8.35 -1.74 -2.88
C PRO A 122 8.96 -0.44 -2.36
N TYR A 123 9.15 -0.38 -1.04
CA TYR A 123 9.89 0.71 -0.42
C TYR A 123 11.39 0.52 -0.63
N GLY A 124 12.15 1.57 -0.38
CA GLY A 124 13.61 1.53 -0.39
C GLY A 124 14.11 0.82 0.87
N LEU A 125 14.17 -0.50 0.80
CA LEU A 125 14.53 -1.39 1.91
C LEU A 125 15.93 -1.98 1.70
N ALA A 126 16.60 -2.32 2.79
CA ALA A 126 17.90 -2.98 2.75
C ALA A 126 17.81 -4.38 2.10
N SER A 127 18.94 -4.87 1.59
CA SER A 127 19.03 -6.19 0.97
C SER A 127 18.54 -7.29 1.91
N GLY A 128 17.82 -8.28 1.35
CA GLY A 128 17.22 -9.38 2.11
C GLY A 128 15.80 -9.08 2.63
N ILE A 129 15.33 -7.84 2.58
CA ILE A 129 13.97 -7.47 3.00
C ILE A 129 13.03 -7.46 1.79
N ARG A 130 11.86 -8.09 1.93
CA ARG A 130 10.82 -8.15 0.88
C ARG A 130 9.55 -7.46 1.33
N HIS A 131 9.07 -6.52 0.52
CA HIS A 131 7.79 -5.85 0.74
C HIS A 131 6.67 -6.66 0.07
N ILE A 132 5.83 -7.29 0.88
CA ILE A 132 4.60 -7.97 0.45
C ILE A 132 3.36 -7.16 0.83
N ILE A 133 2.25 -7.38 0.13
CA ILE A 133 0.94 -6.82 0.46
C ILE A 133 -0.02 -8.00 0.61
N VAL A 134 -0.80 -7.98 1.69
CA VAL A 134 -1.91 -8.89 1.90
C VAL A 134 -3.21 -8.16 1.58
N TRP A 135 -3.93 -8.62 0.56
CA TRP A 135 -5.22 -8.08 0.16
C TRP A 135 -6.33 -8.94 0.74
N LEU A 136 -7.33 -8.34 1.39
CA LEU A 136 -8.55 -9.02 1.83
C LEU A 136 -9.75 -8.55 1.01
N LYS A 137 -10.69 -9.45 0.77
CA LYS A 137 -12.00 -9.11 0.18
C LYS A 137 -12.90 -8.34 1.15
N MET A 138 -12.61 -8.41 2.43
CA MET A 138 -13.32 -7.73 3.51
C MET A 138 -12.45 -6.64 4.13
N ARG A 139 -13.11 -5.66 4.77
CA ARG A 139 -12.43 -4.58 5.47
C ARG A 139 -12.14 -5.02 6.90
N LEU A 140 -10.95 -4.71 7.38
CA LEU A 140 -10.64 -4.71 8.81
C LEU A 140 -11.18 -3.43 9.44
N GLU A 141 -11.53 -3.50 10.71
CA GLU A 141 -12.00 -2.33 11.45
C GLU A 141 -10.81 -1.43 11.81
N SER A 142 -11.05 -0.12 11.72
CA SER A 142 -10.07 0.90 12.04
C SER A 142 -10.60 1.86 13.09
N GLU A 143 -9.72 2.29 13.99
CA GLU A 143 -9.97 3.33 14.97
C GLU A 143 -10.45 4.62 14.28
N PRO A 144 -11.53 5.26 14.76
CA PRO A 144 -12.19 6.36 14.05
C PRO A 144 -11.35 7.66 14.03
N THR A 145 -10.34 7.77 14.89
CA THR A 145 -9.55 8.99 15.08
C THR A 145 -8.30 9.01 14.20
N ARG A 146 -7.45 8.00 14.35
CA ARG A 146 -6.15 7.92 13.66
C ARG A 146 -6.21 7.08 12.38
N GLY A 147 -7.28 6.32 12.18
CA GLY A 147 -7.41 5.38 11.06
C GLY A 147 -6.48 4.17 11.18
N ASP A 148 -5.91 3.93 12.36
CA ASP A 148 -5.12 2.72 12.66
C ASP A 148 -6.04 1.51 12.87
N MET A 149 -5.53 0.29 12.82
CA MET A 149 -6.32 -0.91 13.13
C MET A 149 -6.84 -0.89 14.57
N THR A 150 -8.06 -1.39 14.78
CA THR A 150 -8.53 -1.70 16.14
C THR A 150 -7.66 -2.79 16.77
N PRO A 151 -7.60 -2.90 18.12
CA PRO A 151 -6.89 -3.99 18.79
C PRO A 151 -7.30 -5.38 18.27
N GLU A 152 -8.59 -5.59 18.01
CA GLU A 152 -9.12 -6.85 17.49
C GLU A 152 -8.64 -7.12 16.06
N SER A 153 -8.66 -6.10 15.20
CA SER A 153 -8.15 -6.22 13.83
C SER A 153 -6.65 -6.48 13.81
N ARG A 154 -5.90 -5.83 14.69
CA ARG A 154 -4.45 -6.06 14.85
C ARG A 154 -4.17 -7.50 15.27
N GLN A 155 -4.91 -8.02 16.25
CA GLN A 155 -4.75 -9.41 16.69
C GLN A 155 -5.02 -10.41 15.56
N LEU A 156 -6.06 -10.19 14.75
CA LEU A 156 -6.36 -11.05 13.58
C LEU A 156 -5.19 -11.08 12.57
N VAL A 157 -4.54 -9.95 12.35
CA VAL A 157 -3.41 -9.84 11.44
C VAL A 157 -2.16 -10.54 12.02
N GLU A 158 -1.89 -10.37 13.32
CA GLU A 158 -0.77 -11.05 13.99
C GLU A 158 -0.94 -12.58 14.03
N ASP A 159 -2.17 -13.05 14.29
CA ASP A 159 -2.50 -14.48 14.25
C ASP A 159 -2.33 -15.05 12.84
N PHE A 160 -2.81 -14.32 11.82
CA PHE A 160 -2.60 -14.70 10.43
C PHE A 160 -1.12 -14.79 10.08
N HIS A 161 -0.35 -13.76 10.41
CA HIS A 161 1.08 -13.71 10.17
C HIS A 161 1.81 -14.91 10.80
N THR A 162 1.57 -15.17 12.08
CA THR A 162 2.18 -16.29 12.81
C THR A 162 1.92 -17.65 12.15
N ASN A 163 0.73 -17.83 11.56
CA ASN A 163 0.36 -19.07 10.88
C ASN A 163 0.92 -19.21 9.45
N GLN A 164 1.36 -18.11 8.83
CA GLN A 164 1.84 -18.08 7.44
C GLN A 164 3.37 -18.06 7.34
N VAL A 165 4.06 -17.62 8.39
CA VAL A 165 5.53 -17.57 8.40
C VAL A 165 6.10 -18.98 8.57
N CYS A 166 6.86 -19.42 7.57
CA CYS A 166 7.75 -20.57 7.70
C CYS A 166 9.10 -20.11 8.26
N GLU A 167 9.59 -20.79 9.30
CA GLU A 167 10.99 -20.66 9.74
C GLU A 167 11.92 -21.00 8.56
N PRO A 168 12.96 -20.19 8.24
CA PRO A 168 13.57 -19.14 9.07
C PRO A 168 13.18 -17.68 8.70
N CYS A 169 12.06 -17.47 8.01
CA CYS A 169 11.65 -16.12 7.61
C CYS A 169 11.20 -15.31 8.84
N GLN A 170 11.69 -14.08 8.98
CA GLN A 170 11.09 -13.12 9.91
C GLN A 170 10.17 -12.19 9.12
N GLY A 171 8.98 -11.94 9.64
CA GLY A 171 8.02 -11.00 9.08
C GLY A 171 7.40 -10.15 10.20
N PHE A 172 6.79 -9.04 9.80
CA PHE A 172 5.91 -8.24 10.66
C PHE A 172 4.82 -7.63 9.80
N THR A 173 3.69 -7.34 10.42
CA THR A 173 2.50 -6.76 9.80
C THR A 173 2.18 -5.40 10.42
N TRP A 174 1.71 -4.46 9.61
CA TRP A 174 1.32 -3.12 10.04
C TRP A 174 0.14 -2.60 9.22
#